data_AF-A0A7C3J382-F1
#
_entry.id   AF-A0A7C3J382-F1
#
_cell.length_a   1.000
_cell.length_b   1.000
_cell.length_c   1.000
_cell.angle_alpha   90.00
_cell.angle_beta   90.00
_cell.angle_gamma   90.00
#
_symmetry.space_group_name_H-M   'P 1'
#
loop_
_entity.id
_entity.type
_entity.pdbx_description
1 polymer ?
#
loop_
_entity_poly.entity_id
_entity_poly.type
_entity_poly.pdbx_seq_one_letter_code
_entity_poly.pdbx_strand_id
1 'polypeptide(L)'
;MENARSRRTRRMMGFLATLGLSVSAARAEMPAWERALRALDAHVHHLSLLNLVNGLNLTREQAAALRRLALHVEAAADAPPALAEPLPGALEAVRKTYADVAEALAAGRAVTPEAERRVAEARAAHVRFIRSTLLPKPLAPDSRCANCHTDPAAHRGGAQPMPLTPEVARQAELAHCAADYGWAGLVALTQVSPQVEKLLTAAQKAVFCDFSCCLVPPHDMGDPVRAGQADATAKELDLLRHVRACPAPHWPAARADLLPRFDAVTELVSPGATVERKAAVREAIAKALDHARSLSDTQFELEKAALARAVRDALQPPAADSPHKAAFFLLVPGSSKTYAELLRKAERAEQP
;
A
#
# COMPACT_ATOMS: atom_id res chain seq x y z
N MET A 1 1.00 -45.46 -46.27
CA MET A 1 0.43 -45.39 -44.92
C MET A 1 1.35 -44.53 -44.07
N GLU A 2 1.02 -43.26 -43.98
CA GLU A 2 1.85 -42.22 -43.39
C GLU A 2 1.42 -41.99 -41.94
N ASN A 3 2.39 -42.01 -41.03
CA ASN A 3 2.18 -42.27 -39.61
C ASN A 3 1.51 -41.08 -38.89
N ALA A 4 0.31 -41.30 -38.34
CA ALA A 4 -0.57 -40.29 -37.73
C ALA A 4 0.00 -39.57 -36.48
N ARG A 5 1.24 -39.87 -36.07
CA ARG A 5 1.93 -39.22 -34.94
C ARG A 5 2.74 -37.98 -35.31
N SER A 6 3.14 -37.76 -36.57
CA SER A 6 3.95 -36.57 -36.92
C SER A 6 3.14 -35.32 -37.29
N ARG A 7 1.81 -35.45 -37.43
CA ARG A 7 0.90 -34.31 -37.71
C ARG A 7 0.43 -33.57 -36.45
N ARG A 8 0.62 -34.11 -35.24
CA ARG A 8 0.26 -33.44 -33.97
C ARG A 8 1.35 -32.52 -33.43
N THR A 9 2.62 -32.77 -33.73
CA THR A 9 3.75 -31.98 -33.22
C THR A 9 4.05 -30.71 -34.03
N ARG A 10 3.55 -30.58 -35.27
CA ARG A 10 3.64 -29.33 -36.06
C ARG A 10 2.48 -28.35 -35.89
N ARG A 11 1.42 -28.72 -35.16
CA ARG A 11 0.30 -27.80 -34.82
C ARG A 11 0.43 -27.11 -33.46
N MET A 12 1.42 -27.47 -32.64
CA MET A 12 1.67 -26.84 -31.35
C MET A 12 2.76 -25.75 -31.38
N MET A 13 3.45 -25.60 -32.52
CA MET A 13 4.55 -24.63 -32.72
C MET A 13 4.14 -23.42 -33.58
N GLY A 14 2.88 -23.36 -34.01
CA GLY A 14 2.33 -22.27 -34.84
C GLY A 14 1.35 -21.35 -34.12
N PHE A 15 1.25 -21.42 -32.78
CA PHE A 15 0.31 -20.61 -31.98
C PHE A 15 1.00 -19.67 -30.98
N LEU A 16 2.31 -19.44 -31.16
CA LEU A 16 3.12 -18.55 -30.29
C LEU A 16 3.69 -17.34 -31.04
N ALA A 17 3.28 -17.09 -32.29
CA ALA A 17 3.82 -16.01 -33.12
C ALA A 17 2.80 -14.92 -33.51
N THR A 18 1.69 -14.79 -32.78
CA THR A 18 0.72 -13.68 -32.94
C THR A 18 0.32 -13.06 -31.59
N LEU A 19 1.29 -12.91 -30.69
CA LEU A 19 1.13 -12.17 -29.42
C LEU A 19 1.81 -10.77 -29.46
N GLY A 20 2.25 -10.33 -30.65
CA GLY A 20 2.86 -9.01 -30.85
C GLY A 20 1.86 -7.85 -31.03
N LEU A 21 0.55 -8.12 -30.97
CA LEU A 21 -0.52 -7.13 -31.14
C LEU A 21 -1.62 -7.36 -30.09
N SER A 22 -1.42 -6.96 -28.83
CA SER A 22 -2.58 -6.77 -27.91
C SER A 22 -2.32 -6.04 -26.59
N VAL A 23 -1.08 -5.77 -26.16
CA VAL A 23 -0.88 -4.99 -24.92
C VAL A 23 -1.38 -3.54 -25.06
N SER A 24 -1.22 -2.94 -26.26
CA SER A 24 -1.72 -1.58 -26.53
C SER A 24 -3.23 -1.52 -26.75
N ALA A 25 -3.86 -2.61 -27.22
CA ALA A 25 -5.30 -2.66 -27.46
C ALA A 25 -6.09 -2.86 -26.15
N ALA A 26 -5.60 -3.70 -25.23
CA ALA A 26 -6.23 -3.95 -23.94
C ALA A 26 -6.30 -2.70 -23.04
N ARG A 27 -5.34 -1.77 -23.16
CA ARG A 27 -5.36 -0.48 -22.45
C ARG A 27 -6.35 0.54 -23.04
N ALA A 28 -6.61 0.47 -24.35
CA ALA A 28 -7.54 1.37 -25.02
C ALA A 28 -9.02 1.04 -24.71
N GLU A 29 -9.31 -0.20 -24.30
CA GLU A 29 -10.66 -0.66 -23.94
C GLU A 29 -11.03 -0.40 -22.46
N MET A 30 -10.06 -0.09 -21.59
CA MET A 30 -10.32 0.11 -20.16
C MET A 30 -11.01 1.46 -19.90
N PRO A 31 -12.10 1.53 -19.11
CA PRO A 31 -12.75 2.79 -18.78
C PRO A 31 -11.81 3.81 -18.12
N ALA A 32 -12.04 5.10 -18.37
CA ALA A 32 -11.18 6.17 -17.85
C ALA A 32 -11.08 6.19 -16.32
N TRP A 33 -12.17 5.86 -15.60
CA TRP A 33 -12.17 5.79 -14.14
C TRP A 33 -11.29 4.63 -13.62
N GLU A 34 -11.27 3.49 -14.31
CA GLU A 34 -10.44 2.34 -13.93
C GLU A 34 -8.96 2.65 -14.17
N ARG A 35 -8.64 3.30 -15.30
CA ARG A 35 -7.27 3.78 -15.56
C ARG A 35 -6.80 4.75 -14.47
N ALA A 36 -7.66 5.68 -14.06
CA ALA A 36 -7.34 6.63 -12.99
C ALA A 36 -7.13 5.92 -11.63
N LEU A 37 -7.96 4.93 -11.31
CA LEU A 37 -7.83 4.12 -10.10
C LEU A 37 -6.48 3.38 -10.07
N ARG A 38 -6.15 2.66 -11.14
CA ARG A 38 -4.87 1.94 -11.27
C ARG A 38 -3.67 2.88 -11.24
N ALA A 39 -3.76 4.05 -11.87
CA ALA A 39 -2.67 5.03 -11.85
C ALA A 39 -2.39 5.56 -10.45
N LEU A 40 -3.43 5.89 -9.68
CA LEU A 40 -3.28 6.33 -8.29
C LEU A 40 -2.73 5.22 -7.39
N ASP A 41 -3.14 3.98 -7.60
CA ASP A 41 -2.60 2.83 -6.85
C ASP A 41 -1.12 2.59 -7.17
N ALA A 42 -0.74 2.68 -8.45
CA ALA A 42 0.66 2.61 -8.87
C ALA A 42 1.53 3.71 -8.22
N HIS A 43 1.00 4.92 -8.04
CA HIS A 43 1.69 5.97 -7.28
C HIS A 43 1.88 5.58 -5.81
N VAL A 44 0.86 5.01 -5.16
CA VAL A 44 0.94 4.57 -3.75
C VAL A 44 2.01 3.50 -3.59
N HIS A 45 2.03 2.49 -4.46
CA HIS A 45 3.02 1.43 -4.42
C HIS A 45 4.43 1.93 -4.74
N HIS A 46 4.59 2.84 -5.70
CA HIS A 46 5.88 3.43 -6.02
C HIS A 46 6.45 4.28 -4.87
N LEU A 47 5.62 5.11 -4.22
CA LEU A 47 6.02 5.84 -3.02
C LEU A 47 6.40 4.91 -1.87
N SER A 48 5.62 3.85 -1.66
CA SER A 48 5.92 2.82 -0.65
C SER A 48 7.25 2.13 -0.92
N LEU A 49 7.55 1.81 -2.18
CA LEU A 49 8.85 1.28 -2.60
C LEU A 49 9.99 2.25 -2.28
N LEU A 50 9.86 3.54 -2.62
CA LEU A 50 10.89 4.53 -2.35
C LEU A 50 11.17 4.66 -0.84
N ASN A 51 10.12 4.67 -0.02
CA ASN A 51 10.23 4.70 1.43
C ASN A 51 10.96 3.46 1.97
N LEU A 52 10.60 2.28 1.48
CA LEU A 52 11.28 1.03 1.84
C LEU A 52 12.75 1.05 1.44
N VAL A 53 13.06 1.39 0.19
CA VAL A 53 14.44 1.41 -0.32
C VAL A 53 15.31 2.38 0.49
N ASN A 54 14.79 3.55 0.83
CA ASN A 54 15.49 4.54 1.64
C ASN A 54 15.68 4.08 3.10
N GLY A 55 14.76 3.27 3.65
CA GLY A 55 14.81 2.83 5.05
C GLY A 55 15.52 1.48 5.28
N LEU A 56 15.54 0.62 4.27
CA LEU A 56 16.13 -0.72 4.37
C LEU A 56 17.66 -0.71 4.36
N ASN A 57 18.27 0.42 3.99
CA ASN A 57 19.73 0.56 3.91
C ASN A 57 20.38 -0.59 3.13
N LEU A 58 19.87 -0.84 1.92
CA LEU A 58 20.29 -1.97 1.08
C LEU A 58 21.77 -1.85 0.70
N THR A 59 22.51 -2.96 0.77
CA THR A 59 23.88 -3.00 0.21
C THR A 59 23.85 -2.91 -1.31
N ARG A 60 24.99 -2.58 -1.93
CA ARG A 60 25.14 -2.57 -3.40
C ARG A 60 24.80 -3.93 -4.01
N GLU A 61 25.20 -5.02 -3.37
CA GLU A 61 24.90 -6.39 -3.80
C GLU A 61 23.41 -6.69 -3.69
N GLN A 62 22.76 -6.30 -2.58
CA GLN A 62 21.32 -6.45 -2.40
C GLN A 62 20.55 -5.67 -3.46
N ALA A 63 20.89 -4.40 -3.70
CA ALA A 63 20.28 -3.56 -4.71
C ALA A 63 20.46 -4.13 -6.14
N ALA A 64 21.66 -4.63 -6.47
CA ALA A 64 21.93 -5.26 -7.76
C ALA A 64 21.14 -6.57 -7.94
N ALA A 65 21.00 -7.37 -6.88
CA ALA A 65 20.20 -8.59 -6.91
C ALA A 65 18.70 -8.29 -7.05
N LEU A 66 18.16 -7.35 -6.26
CA LEU A 66 16.78 -6.90 -6.34
C LEU A 66 16.46 -6.33 -7.73
N ARG A 67 17.36 -5.56 -8.33
CA ARG A 67 17.20 -5.09 -9.71
C ARG A 67 17.03 -6.24 -10.72
N ARG A 68 17.83 -7.31 -10.60
CA ARG A 68 17.71 -8.48 -11.50
C ARG A 68 16.38 -9.20 -11.32
N LEU A 69 15.94 -9.37 -10.07
CA LEU A 69 14.64 -9.98 -9.77
C LEU A 69 13.48 -9.11 -10.28
N ALA A 70 13.57 -7.78 -10.10
CA ALA A 70 12.59 -6.83 -10.61
C ALA A 70 12.48 -6.90 -12.13
N LEU A 71 13.60 -6.93 -12.85
CA LEU A 71 13.61 -7.10 -14.32
C LEU A 71 12.99 -8.43 -14.75
N HIS A 72 13.17 -9.51 -13.99
CA HIS A 72 12.55 -10.80 -14.27
C HIS A 72 11.01 -10.73 -14.13
N VAL A 73 10.52 -10.10 -13.05
CA VAL A 73 9.07 -9.91 -12.84
C VAL A 73 8.50 -8.97 -13.91
N GLU A 74 9.15 -7.84 -14.16
CA GLU A 74 8.73 -6.84 -15.16
C GLU A 74 8.68 -7.40 -16.58
N ALA A 75 9.52 -8.39 -16.92
CA ALA A 75 9.49 -9.03 -18.23
C ALA A 75 8.21 -9.87 -18.46
N ALA A 76 7.56 -10.31 -17.39
CA ALA A 76 6.31 -11.09 -17.44
C ALA A 76 5.08 -10.25 -17.03
N ALA A 77 5.29 -9.15 -16.31
CA ALA A 77 4.21 -8.32 -15.81
C ALA A 77 3.57 -7.46 -16.89
N ASP A 78 2.32 -7.08 -16.66
CA ASP A 78 1.72 -5.99 -17.42
C ASP A 78 2.52 -4.71 -17.16
N ALA A 79 2.71 -3.90 -18.21
CA ALA A 79 3.40 -2.64 -18.04
C ALA A 79 2.65 -1.78 -16.99
N PRO A 80 3.33 -1.16 -16.01
CA PRO A 80 2.66 -0.31 -15.04
C PRO A 80 2.09 0.94 -15.73
N PRO A 81 1.05 1.58 -15.16
CA PRO A 81 0.59 2.89 -15.61
C PRO A 81 1.74 3.91 -15.63
N ALA A 82 1.70 4.86 -16.57
CA ALA A 82 2.68 5.93 -16.61
C ALA A 82 2.37 6.94 -15.50
N LEU A 83 3.23 7.04 -14.49
CA LEU A 83 3.05 7.96 -13.34
C LEU A 83 3.00 9.45 -13.72
N ALA A 84 3.46 9.80 -14.92
CA ALA A 84 3.41 11.16 -15.45
C ALA A 84 2.13 11.46 -16.25
N GLU A 85 1.30 10.46 -16.54
CA GLU A 85 0.07 10.64 -17.32
C GLU A 85 -0.94 11.49 -16.54
N PRO A 86 -1.49 12.56 -17.15
CA PRO A 86 -2.46 13.41 -16.47
C PRO A 86 -3.72 12.64 -16.05
N LEU A 87 -4.22 12.93 -14.85
CA LEU A 87 -5.47 12.37 -14.34
C LEU A 87 -6.64 13.35 -14.50
N PRO A 88 -7.89 12.87 -14.63
CA PRO A 88 -9.03 13.75 -14.83
C PRO A 88 -9.40 14.54 -13.57
N GLY A 89 -9.78 15.81 -13.77
CA GLY A 89 -10.38 16.67 -12.75
C GLY A 89 -9.51 16.84 -11.50
N ALA A 90 -10.13 16.66 -10.32
CA ALA A 90 -9.45 16.84 -9.04
C ALA A 90 -8.34 15.80 -8.77
N LEU A 91 -8.31 14.68 -9.51
CA LEU A 91 -7.28 13.65 -9.33
C LEU A 91 -5.91 14.10 -9.82
N GLU A 92 -5.83 15.08 -10.72
CA GLU A 92 -4.55 15.63 -11.16
C GLU A 92 -3.78 16.29 -10.02
N ALA A 93 -4.48 16.96 -9.09
CA ALA A 93 -3.84 17.55 -7.92
C ALA A 93 -3.28 16.47 -6.97
N VAL A 94 -3.98 15.33 -6.86
CA VAL A 94 -3.50 14.16 -6.10
C VAL A 94 -2.25 13.59 -6.75
N ARG A 95 -2.30 13.33 -8.08
CA ARG A 95 -1.18 12.82 -8.86
C ARG A 95 0.07 13.69 -8.73
N LYS A 96 -0.07 15.01 -8.92
CA LYS A 96 1.03 15.98 -8.76
C LYS A 96 1.63 15.94 -7.37
N THR A 97 0.79 15.91 -6.33
CA THR A 97 1.28 15.84 -4.95
C THR A 97 2.07 14.56 -4.67
N TYR A 98 1.62 13.41 -5.18
CA TYR A 98 2.38 12.16 -5.08
C TYR A 98 3.68 12.20 -5.89
N ALA A 99 3.68 12.81 -7.08
CA ALA A 99 4.87 12.98 -7.89
C ALA A 99 5.93 13.88 -7.22
N ASP A 100 5.52 15.01 -6.63
CA ASP A 100 6.39 15.93 -5.90
C ASP A 100 7.12 15.21 -4.76
N VAL A 101 6.39 14.40 -3.98
CA VAL A 101 6.96 13.63 -2.87
C VAL A 101 7.82 12.48 -3.38
N ALA A 102 7.42 11.80 -4.46
CA ALA A 102 8.23 10.76 -5.07
C ALA A 102 9.58 11.32 -5.54
N GLU A 103 9.60 12.53 -6.12
CA GLU A 103 10.84 13.21 -6.52
C GLU A 103 11.72 13.52 -5.31
N ALA A 104 11.15 14.05 -4.23
CA ALA A 104 11.89 14.32 -2.99
C ALA A 104 12.52 13.04 -2.41
N LEU A 105 11.73 11.97 -2.30
CA LEU A 105 12.18 10.68 -1.79
C LEU A 105 13.23 10.04 -2.69
N ALA A 106 13.02 10.08 -4.01
CA ALA A 106 13.98 9.58 -4.98
C ALA A 106 15.29 10.38 -4.94
N ALA A 107 15.26 11.66 -4.55
CA ALA A 107 16.45 12.48 -4.33
C ALA A 107 17.09 12.28 -2.94
N GLY A 108 16.50 11.48 -2.05
CA GLY A 108 16.98 11.31 -0.67
C GLY A 108 16.71 12.53 0.22
N ARG A 109 15.76 13.40 -0.16
CA ARG A 109 15.37 14.57 0.62
C ARG A 109 14.28 14.20 1.64
N ALA A 110 14.33 14.83 2.80
CA ALA A 110 13.27 14.71 3.80
C ALA A 110 11.96 15.30 3.28
N VAL A 111 10.84 14.68 3.66
CA VAL A 111 9.50 15.23 3.39
C VAL A 111 9.22 16.33 4.41
N THR A 112 8.90 17.53 3.94
CA THR A 112 8.64 18.67 4.82
C THR A 112 7.26 18.55 5.48
N PRO A 113 7.02 19.13 6.66
CA PRO A 113 5.69 19.12 7.29
C PRO A 113 4.58 19.69 6.40
N GLU A 114 4.90 20.62 5.49
CA GLU A 114 3.97 21.12 4.49
C GLU A 114 3.63 20.06 3.43
N ALA A 115 4.64 19.36 2.91
CA ALA A 115 4.43 18.25 1.98
C ALA A 115 3.62 17.13 2.63
N GLU A 116 3.82 16.83 3.91
CA GLU A 116 3.02 15.86 4.65
C GLU A 116 1.53 16.23 4.71
N ARG A 117 1.24 17.50 5.02
CA ARG A 117 -0.16 18.00 5.00
C ARG A 117 -0.78 17.86 3.62
N ARG A 118 -0.05 18.26 2.57
CA ARG A 118 -0.50 18.09 1.18
C ARG A 118 -0.77 16.62 0.84
N VAL A 119 0.10 15.70 1.26
CA VAL A 119 -0.11 14.26 1.05
C VAL A 119 -1.34 13.76 1.81
N ALA A 120 -1.57 14.22 3.04
CA ALA A 120 -2.76 13.84 3.79
C ALA A 120 -4.05 14.31 3.09
N GLU A 121 -4.08 15.54 2.58
CA GLU A 121 -5.19 16.07 1.79
C GLU A 121 -5.39 15.30 0.47
N ALA A 122 -4.30 15.04 -0.25
CA ALA A 122 -4.29 14.25 -1.48
C ALA A 122 -4.77 12.81 -1.23
N ARG A 123 -4.36 12.19 -0.13
CA ARG A 123 -4.80 10.85 0.28
C ARG A 123 -6.27 10.86 0.63
N ALA A 124 -6.78 11.87 1.32
CA ALA A 124 -8.20 11.99 1.58
C ALA A 124 -9.02 12.12 0.29
N ALA A 125 -8.53 12.88 -0.70
CA ALA A 125 -9.15 12.97 -2.02
C ALA A 125 -9.11 11.64 -2.79
N HIS A 126 -7.96 10.94 -2.77
CA HIS A 126 -7.81 9.61 -3.34
C HIS A 126 -8.81 8.61 -2.73
N VAL A 127 -8.90 8.56 -1.40
CA VAL A 127 -9.83 7.67 -0.69
C VAL A 127 -11.29 7.99 -1.01
N ARG A 128 -11.67 9.27 -1.10
CA ARG A 128 -13.02 9.65 -1.56
C ARG A 128 -13.33 9.13 -2.96
N PHE A 129 -12.36 9.21 -3.87
CA PHE A 129 -12.51 8.66 -5.22
C PHE A 129 -12.68 7.13 -5.19
N ILE A 130 -11.82 6.39 -4.47
CA ILE A 130 -11.96 4.94 -4.30
C ILE A 130 -13.38 4.61 -3.81
N ARG A 131 -13.84 5.27 -2.75
CA ARG A 131 -15.17 5.04 -2.17
C ARG A 131 -16.31 5.35 -3.13
N SER A 132 -16.17 6.38 -3.95
CA SER A 132 -17.16 6.69 -5.00
C SER A 132 -17.24 5.62 -6.09
N THR A 133 -16.37 4.62 -6.07
CA THR A 133 -16.41 3.49 -7.01
C THR A 133 -16.76 2.16 -6.33
N LEU A 134 -16.64 2.02 -5.01
CA LEU A 134 -16.79 0.73 -4.32
C LEU A 134 -18.22 0.18 -4.36
N LEU A 135 -18.36 -1.08 -4.76
CA LEU A 135 -19.63 -1.78 -4.75
C LEU A 135 -19.96 -2.35 -3.35
N PRO A 136 -21.25 -2.51 -3.01
CA PRO A 136 -21.67 -3.11 -1.72
C PRO A 136 -21.43 -4.62 -1.65
N LYS A 137 -21.16 -5.27 -2.79
CA LYS A 137 -20.75 -6.67 -2.90
C LYS A 137 -20.02 -6.92 -4.23
N PRO A 138 -19.10 -7.90 -4.30
CA PRO A 138 -18.52 -8.32 -5.57
C PRO A 138 -19.61 -8.79 -6.55
N LEU A 139 -19.41 -8.56 -7.84
CA LEU A 139 -20.32 -9.01 -8.90
C LEU A 139 -20.07 -10.48 -9.34
N ALA A 140 -18.83 -10.95 -9.20
CA ALA A 140 -18.36 -12.27 -9.63
C ALA A 140 -17.07 -12.66 -8.86
N PRO A 141 -16.67 -13.94 -8.85
CA PRO A 141 -15.38 -14.38 -8.28
C PRO A 141 -14.22 -14.18 -9.28
N ASP A 142 -14.01 -12.96 -9.78
CA ASP A 142 -12.90 -12.64 -10.71
C ASP A 142 -11.98 -11.51 -10.21
N SER A 143 -10.88 -11.28 -10.93
CA SER A 143 -9.82 -10.33 -10.58
C SER A 143 -9.91 -8.97 -11.30
N ARG A 144 -11.02 -8.66 -11.97
CA ARG A 144 -11.19 -7.38 -12.68
C ARG A 144 -11.59 -6.28 -11.71
N CYS A 145 -11.11 -5.06 -11.89
CA CYS A 145 -11.50 -3.93 -11.03
C CYS A 145 -13.03 -3.73 -11.02
N ALA A 146 -13.69 -3.90 -12.18
CA ALA A 146 -15.15 -3.79 -12.34
C ALA A 146 -15.98 -4.74 -11.45
N ASN A 147 -15.35 -5.75 -10.86
CA ASN A 147 -16.00 -6.67 -9.94
C ASN A 147 -16.26 -6.05 -8.56
N CYS A 148 -15.33 -5.22 -8.09
CA CYS A 148 -15.41 -4.56 -6.78
C CYS A 148 -15.67 -3.05 -6.92
N HIS A 149 -15.45 -2.49 -8.11
CA HIS A 149 -15.58 -1.08 -8.43
C HIS A 149 -16.54 -0.83 -9.60
N THR A 150 -17.12 0.36 -9.65
CA THR A 150 -17.97 0.83 -10.74
C THR A 150 -17.61 2.25 -11.15
N ASP A 151 -18.16 2.71 -12.25
CA ASP A 151 -18.04 4.10 -12.68
C ASP A 151 -18.57 5.02 -11.56
N PRO A 152 -17.77 6.00 -11.10
CA PRO A 152 -18.19 6.92 -10.05
C PRO A 152 -19.43 7.75 -10.43
N ALA A 153 -19.66 8.00 -11.73
CA ALA A 153 -20.88 8.66 -12.20
C ALA A 153 -22.11 7.74 -12.12
N ALA A 154 -21.91 6.42 -12.19
CA ALA A 154 -22.97 5.43 -12.03
C ALA A 154 -23.21 5.04 -10.57
N HIS A 155 -22.30 5.39 -9.65
CA HIS A 155 -22.44 5.07 -8.24
C HIS A 155 -23.57 5.89 -7.61
N ARG A 156 -24.66 5.19 -7.30
CA ARG A 156 -25.77 5.73 -6.51
C ARG A 156 -25.32 5.75 -5.06
N GLY A 157 -24.85 6.89 -4.57
CA GLY A 157 -24.30 7.02 -3.21
C GLY A 157 -25.25 6.48 -2.12
N GLY A 158 -24.71 6.27 -0.92
CA GLY A 158 -25.50 5.85 0.26
C GLY A 158 -25.52 4.35 0.55
N ALA A 159 -25.01 3.50 -0.34
CA ALA A 159 -24.74 2.09 -0.02
C ALA A 159 -23.46 1.96 0.82
N GLN A 160 -23.49 1.10 1.85
CA GLN A 160 -22.28 0.73 2.61
C GLN A 160 -21.29 0.01 1.68
N PRO A 161 -19.96 0.21 1.85
CA PRO A 161 -18.96 -0.60 1.18
C PRO A 161 -19.14 -2.09 1.52
N MET A 162 -18.64 -2.97 0.64
CA MET A 162 -18.67 -4.41 0.91
C MET A 162 -17.96 -4.77 2.23
N PRO A 163 -18.56 -5.64 3.08
CA PRO A 163 -17.87 -6.15 4.25
C PRO A 163 -16.70 -7.03 3.81
N LEU A 164 -15.51 -6.78 4.38
CA LEU A 164 -14.31 -7.59 4.17
C LEU A 164 -14.38 -8.89 4.98
N THR A 165 -15.26 -9.81 4.58
CA THR A 165 -15.18 -11.20 5.07
C THR A 165 -13.83 -11.80 4.65
N PRO A 166 -13.33 -12.86 5.30
CA PRO A 166 -12.07 -13.49 4.90
C PRO A 166 -12.03 -13.90 3.42
N GLU A 167 -13.17 -14.30 2.86
CA GLU A 167 -13.29 -14.63 1.44
C GLU A 167 -13.16 -13.40 0.54
N VAL A 168 -13.94 -12.35 0.82
CA VAL A 168 -13.90 -11.09 0.07
C VAL A 168 -12.53 -10.43 0.16
N ALA A 169 -11.89 -10.48 1.33
CA ALA A 169 -10.55 -9.94 1.55
C ALA A 169 -9.50 -10.65 0.66
N ARG A 170 -9.49 -11.99 0.64
CA ARG A 170 -8.61 -12.77 -0.25
C ARG A 170 -8.87 -12.48 -1.72
N GLN A 171 -10.14 -12.36 -2.10
CA GLN A 171 -10.49 -12.06 -3.48
C GLN A 171 -10.03 -10.64 -3.89
N ALA A 172 -10.25 -9.64 -3.04
CA ALA A 172 -9.81 -8.27 -3.28
C ALA A 172 -8.28 -8.17 -3.36
N GLU A 173 -7.57 -8.85 -2.46
CA GLU A 173 -6.09 -8.92 -2.49
C GLU A 173 -5.58 -9.54 -3.79
N LEU A 174 -6.17 -10.64 -4.23
CA LEU A 174 -5.81 -11.29 -5.50
C LEU A 174 -6.14 -10.39 -6.69
N ALA A 175 -7.27 -9.68 -6.66
CA ALA A 175 -7.65 -8.75 -7.71
C ALA A 175 -6.67 -7.57 -7.81
N HIS A 176 -6.26 -6.97 -6.68
CA HIS A 176 -5.26 -5.90 -6.67
C HIS A 176 -3.89 -6.39 -7.14
N CYS A 177 -3.42 -7.54 -6.63
CA CYS A 177 -2.17 -8.16 -7.11
C CYS A 177 -2.21 -8.42 -8.62
N ALA A 178 -3.31 -8.96 -9.14
CA ALA A 178 -3.46 -9.19 -10.57
C ALA A 178 -3.57 -7.88 -11.37
N ALA A 179 -4.15 -6.81 -10.79
CA ALA A 179 -4.23 -5.51 -11.42
C ALA A 179 -2.87 -4.81 -11.53
N ASP A 180 -2.00 -4.98 -10.53
CA ASP A 180 -0.64 -4.43 -10.49
C ASP A 180 0.31 -5.20 -11.40
N TYR A 181 0.30 -6.53 -11.31
CA TYR A 181 1.32 -7.39 -11.93
C TYR A 181 0.85 -8.05 -13.23
N GLY A 182 -0.45 -8.14 -13.47
CA GLY A 182 -0.99 -9.15 -14.37
C GLY A 182 -0.76 -10.57 -13.84
N TRP A 183 -1.45 -11.56 -14.43
CA TRP A 183 -1.33 -12.95 -13.96
C TRP A 183 0.08 -13.54 -14.17
N ALA A 184 0.70 -13.27 -15.31
CA ALA A 184 2.04 -13.76 -15.62
C ALA A 184 3.10 -13.12 -14.70
N GLY A 185 3.01 -11.81 -14.45
CA GLY A 185 3.86 -11.11 -13.49
C GLY A 185 3.67 -11.60 -12.06
N LEU A 186 2.43 -11.86 -11.63
CA LEU A 186 2.14 -12.40 -10.29
C LEU A 186 2.73 -13.80 -10.12
N VAL A 187 2.65 -14.66 -11.14
CA VAL A 187 3.32 -15.96 -11.13
C VAL A 187 4.84 -15.78 -11.03
N ALA A 188 5.45 -14.90 -11.83
CA ALA A 188 6.89 -14.62 -11.74
C ALA A 188 7.28 -14.11 -10.35
N LEU A 189 6.49 -13.20 -9.75
CA LEU A 189 6.68 -12.69 -8.40
C LEU A 189 6.72 -13.83 -7.37
N THR A 190 5.74 -14.73 -7.39
CA THR A 190 5.68 -15.85 -6.44
C THR A 190 6.88 -16.80 -6.59
N GLN A 191 7.37 -17.02 -7.82
CA GLN A 191 8.54 -17.85 -8.09
C GLN A 191 9.85 -17.24 -7.55
N VAL A 192 10.02 -15.92 -7.65
CA VAL A 192 11.23 -15.23 -7.18
C VAL A 192 11.16 -14.78 -5.72
N SER A 193 9.98 -14.77 -5.12
CA SER A 193 9.76 -14.33 -3.74
C SER A 193 10.69 -15.01 -2.72
N PRO A 194 10.94 -16.33 -2.75
CA PRO A 194 11.91 -16.96 -1.85
C PRO A 194 13.36 -16.46 -2.02
N GLN A 195 13.70 -15.90 -3.18
CA GLN A 195 15.01 -15.30 -3.41
C GLN A 195 15.10 -13.93 -2.76
N VAL A 196 14.03 -13.12 -2.82
CA VAL A 196 13.95 -11.85 -2.07
C VAL A 196 14.13 -12.09 -0.58
N GLU A 197 13.44 -13.10 -0.03
CA GLU A 197 13.59 -13.48 1.37
C GLU A 197 15.03 -13.88 1.74
N LYS A 198 15.76 -14.53 0.84
CA LYS A 198 17.17 -14.89 1.11
C LYS A 198 18.12 -13.70 1.03
N LEU A 199 17.75 -12.64 0.30
CA LEU A 199 18.57 -11.44 0.16
C LEU A 199 18.53 -10.54 1.39
N LEU A 200 17.41 -10.51 2.11
CA LEU A 200 17.20 -9.62 3.25
C LEU A 200 17.76 -10.19 4.55
N THR A 201 18.32 -9.32 5.39
CA THR A 201 18.72 -9.68 6.76
C THR A 201 17.50 -9.88 7.66
N ALA A 202 17.69 -10.52 8.83
CA ALA A 202 16.61 -10.68 9.80
C ALA A 202 15.99 -9.33 10.23
N ALA A 203 16.81 -8.30 10.40
CA ALA A 203 16.35 -6.95 10.73
C ALA A 203 15.52 -6.33 9.59
N GLN A 204 15.98 -6.46 8.34
CA GLN A 204 15.25 -5.99 7.16
C GLN A 204 13.92 -6.73 6.94
N LYS A 205 13.84 -8.02 7.32
CA LYS A 205 12.57 -8.77 7.27
C LYS A 205 11.56 -8.30 8.30
N ALA A 206 12.04 -7.97 9.51
CA ALA A 206 11.17 -7.49 10.59
C ALA A 206 10.42 -6.20 10.20
N VAL A 207 11.02 -5.36 9.36
CA VAL A 207 10.34 -4.17 8.77
C VAL A 207 9.04 -4.57 8.07
N PHE A 208 9.02 -5.68 7.32
CA PHE A 208 7.85 -6.11 6.56
C PHE A 208 6.73 -6.69 7.41
N CYS A 209 6.99 -7.18 8.62
CA CYS A 209 5.93 -7.71 9.50
C CYS A 209 4.83 -6.68 9.71
N ASP A 210 5.22 -5.45 10.06
CA ASP A 210 4.31 -4.37 10.40
C ASP A 210 4.17 -3.31 9.30
N PHE A 211 4.86 -3.49 8.15
CA PHE A 211 4.77 -2.54 7.05
C PHE A 211 3.37 -2.48 6.43
N SER A 212 2.86 -1.26 6.25
CA SER A 212 1.69 -0.93 5.44
C SER A 212 2.07 0.18 4.45
N CYS A 213 1.40 0.25 3.29
CA CYS A 213 1.71 1.22 2.23
C CYS A 213 1.76 2.64 2.79
N CYS A 214 2.97 3.18 3.00
CA CYS A 214 3.18 4.51 3.55
C CYS A 214 3.54 5.49 2.43
N LEU A 215 2.84 6.62 2.39
CA LEU A 215 3.10 7.69 1.41
C LEU A 215 4.15 8.69 1.89
N VAL A 216 4.30 8.80 3.20
CA VAL A 216 5.27 9.67 3.88
C VAL A 216 6.12 8.76 4.78
N PRO A 217 7.46 8.81 4.67
CA PRO A 217 8.34 8.06 5.57
C PRO A 217 8.34 8.68 6.98
N PRO A 218 8.75 7.91 8.02
CA PRO A 218 9.02 8.49 9.34
C PRO A 218 10.14 9.54 9.29
N HIS A 219 10.17 10.49 10.24
CA HIS A 219 11.11 11.62 10.22
C HIS A 219 12.59 11.22 10.45
N ASP A 220 12.87 10.02 10.93
CA ASP A 220 14.22 9.51 11.19
C ASP A 220 14.47 8.17 10.47
N MET A 221 15.30 8.25 9.42
CA MET A 221 15.63 7.14 8.51
C MET A 221 16.99 6.49 8.83
N GLY A 222 17.73 7.00 9.81
CA GLY A 222 19.09 6.55 10.15
C GLY A 222 19.16 5.23 10.91
N ASP A 223 18.03 4.72 11.40
CA ASP A 223 17.91 3.46 12.12
C ASP A 223 17.04 2.47 11.30
N PRO A 224 17.60 1.36 10.78
CA PRO A 224 16.87 0.40 9.95
C PRO A 224 15.70 -0.28 10.68
N VAL A 225 15.65 -0.22 12.02
CA VAL A 225 14.51 -0.72 12.82
C VAL A 225 13.27 0.19 12.68
N ARG A 226 13.44 1.41 12.13
CA ARG A 226 12.39 2.44 12.10
C ARG A 226 11.64 2.56 10.78
N ALA A 227 12.11 1.94 9.70
CA ALA A 227 11.37 1.86 8.45
C ALA A 227 10.03 1.15 8.70
N GLY A 228 8.94 1.91 8.83
CA GLY A 228 7.61 1.42 9.15
C GLY A 228 7.12 1.62 10.59
N GLN A 229 7.93 2.12 11.54
CA GLN A 229 7.55 2.09 12.97
C GLN A 229 7.88 3.30 13.87
N ALA A 230 8.60 4.34 13.45
CA ALA A 230 8.95 5.43 14.38
C ALA A 230 8.47 6.81 13.93
N ASP A 231 7.18 7.04 14.17
CA ASP A 231 6.57 8.35 14.54
C ASP A 231 5.08 8.14 14.89
N ALA A 232 4.48 7.05 14.41
CA ALA A 232 3.14 6.57 14.76
C ALA A 232 3.03 5.89 16.14
N THR A 233 3.92 6.21 17.07
CA THR A 233 3.68 5.95 18.51
C THR A 233 3.74 7.26 19.28
N ALA A 234 4.43 8.29 18.78
CA ALA A 234 4.51 9.59 19.44
C ALA A 234 3.14 10.29 19.45
N LYS A 235 2.41 10.28 18.31
CA LYS A 235 1.07 10.88 18.21
C LYS A 235 0.06 10.18 19.11
N GLU A 236 0.12 8.85 19.17
CA GLU A 236 -0.73 8.01 20.00
C GLU A 236 -0.38 8.18 21.48
N LEU A 237 0.91 8.26 21.83
CA LEU A 237 1.35 8.57 23.20
C LEU A 237 0.91 9.96 23.63
N ASP A 238 1.00 10.96 22.74
CA ASP A 238 0.54 12.31 23.02
C ASP A 238 -0.97 12.36 23.18
N LEU A 239 -1.72 11.61 22.37
CA LEU A 239 -3.16 11.40 22.59
C LEU A 239 -3.42 10.81 23.99
N LEU A 240 -2.71 9.75 24.38
CA LEU A 240 -2.87 9.11 25.70
C LEU A 240 -2.58 10.08 26.85
N ARG A 241 -1.55 10.94 26.70
CA ARG A 241 -1.24 12.00 27.68
C ARG A 241 -2.35 13.06 27.73
N HIS A 242 -2.85 13.52 26.59
CA HIS A 242 -3.93 14.50 26.53
C HIS A 242 -5.21 13.97 27.17
N VAL A 243 -5.58 12.71 26.93
CA VAL A 243 -6.78 12.13 27.56
C VAL A 243 -6.61 11.95 29.06
N ARG A 244 -5.41 11.62 29.56
CA ARG A 244 -5.13 11.57 31.01
C ARG A 244 -5.23 12.95 31.67
N ALA A 245 -4.73 13.98 31.00
CA ALA A 245 -4.80 15.36 31.48
C ALA A 245 -6.24 15.94 31.53
N CYS A 246 -7.20 15.31 30.84
CA CYS A 246 -8.59 15.73 30.86
C CYS A 246 -9.23 15.52 32.27
N PRO A 247 -9.80 16.56 32.90
CA PRO A 247 -10.48 16.42 34.18
C PRO A 247 -11.62 15.39 34.12
N ALA A 248 -11.76 14.58 35.19
CA ALA A 248 -12.76 13.51 35.24
C ALA A 248 -14.21 13.93 34.90
N PRO A 249 -14.72 15.11 35.33
CA PRO A 249 -16.07 15.56 34.97
C PRO A 249 -16.27 15.82 33.48
N HIS A 250 -15.21 16.21 32.76
CA HIS A 250 -15.27 16.54 31.33
C HIS A 250 -15.03 15.33 30.44
N TRP A 251 -14.45 14.25 30.98
CA TRP A 251 -14.08 13.07 30.20
C TRP A 251 -15.26 12.46 29.42
N PRO A 252 -16.47 12.25 29.99
CA PRO A 252 -17.57 11.66 29.24
C PRO A 252 -17.92 12.45 27.97
N ALA A 253 -17.97 13.79 28.07
CA ALA A 253 -18.26 14.66 26.94
C ALA A 253 -17.10 14.69 25.93
N ALA A 254 -15.86 14.82 26.40
CA ALA A 254 -14.67 14.83 25.55
C ALA A 254 -14.50 13.49 24.80
N ARG A 255 -14.77 12.35 25.46
CA ARG A 255 -14.74 11.02 24.86
C ARG A 255 -15.80 10.87 23.76
N ALA A 256 -17.02 11.35 24.02
CA ALA A 256 -18.11 11.30 23.05
C ALA A 256 -17.82 12.14 21.79
N ASP A 257 -17.10 13.26 21.92
CA ASP A 257 -16.68 14.10 20.80
C ASP A 257 -15.43 13.55 20.07
N LEU A 258 -14.49 12.95 20.81
CA LEU A 258 -13.23 12.45 20.27
C LEU A 258 -13.42 11.16 19.46
N LEU A 259 -14.16 10.17 19.97
CA LEU A 259 -14.25 8.85 19.35
C LEU A 259 -14.77 8.87 17.89
N PRO A 260 -15.79 9.67 17.52
CA PRO A 260 -16.25 9.76 16.13
C PRO A 260 -15.18 10.27 15.16
N ARG A 261 -14.17 11.01 15.63
CA ARG A 261 -13.09 11.54 14.76
C ARG A 261 -12.21 10.42 14.19
N PHE A 262 -12.16 9.25 14.84
CA PHE A 262 -11.44 8.08 14.34
C PHE A 262 -12.10 7.43 13.13
N ASP A 263 -13.37 7.74 12.83
CA ASP A 263 -14.04 7.20 11.64
C ASP A 263 -13.34 7.69 10.37
N ALA A 264 -12.99 8.99 10.31
CA ALA A 264 -12.26 9.56 9.17
C ALA A 264 -10.85 8.97 9.02
N VAL A 265 -10.16 8.71 10.13
CA VAL A 265 -8.85 8.07 10.14
C VAL A 265 -8.95 6.61 9.67
N THR A 266 -9.97 5.88 10.15
CA THR A 266 -10.24 4.50 9.76
C THR A 266 -10.50 4.42 8.26
N GLU A 267 -11.27 5.35 7.69
CA GLU A 267 -11.53 5.40 6.25
C GLU A 267 -10.29 5.74 5.43
N LEU A 268 -9.40 6.57 5.95
CA LEU A 268 -8.16 6.95 5.28
C LEU A 268 -7.21 5.75 5.09
N VAL A 269 -7.16 4.89 6.11
CA VAL A 269 -6.33 3.67 6.14
C VAL A 269 -7.06 2.50 5.45
N SER A 270 -8.38 2.40 5.62
CA SER A 270 -9.23 1.36 5.05
C SER A 270 -10.44 1.99 4.33
N PRO A 271 -10.33 2.29 3.02
CA PRO A 271 -11.40 2.94 2.26
C PRO A 271 -12.72 2.16 2.26
N GLY A 272 -12.65 0.84 2.40
CA GLY A 272 -13.81 -0.06 2.50
C GLY A 272 -14.36 -0.25 3.91
N ALA A 273 -13.95 0.54 4.91
CA ALA A 273 -14.40 0.36 6.29
C ALA A 273 -15.93 0.52 6.43
N THR A 274 -16.59 -0.55 6.86
CA THR A 274 -18.03 -0.57 7.15
C THR A 274 -18.35 0.14 8.46
N VAL A 275 -19.64 0.38 8.73
CA VAL A 275 -20.12 0.92 10.02
C VAL A 275 -19.70 0.03 11.19
N GLU A 276 -19.79 -1.29 11.02
CA GLU A 276 -19.41 -2.27 12.04
C GLU A 276 -17.90 -2.21 12.32
N ARG A 277 -17.07 -2.10 11.27
CA ARG A 277 -15.63 -1.95 11.44
C ARG A 277 -15.30 -0.68 12.22
N LYS A 278 -15.89 0.46 11.85
CA LYS A 278 -15.68 1.74 12.56
C LYS A 278 -16.14 1.66 14.01
N ALA A 279 -17.28 1.05 14.28
CA ALA A 279 -17.75 0.81 15.65
C ALA A 279 -16.77 -0.05 16.45
N ALA A 280 -16.23 -1.12 15.86
CA ALA A 280 -15.22 -1.96 16.49
C ALA A 280 -13.90 -1.20 16.76
N VAL A 281 -13.46 -0.34 15.82
CA VAL A 281 -12.30 0.54 16.03
C VAL A 281 -12.54 1.49 17.20
N ARG A 282 -13.69 2.20 17.22
CA ARG A 282 -14.02 3.12 18.31
C ARG A 282 -14.03 2.42 19.65
N GLU A 283 -14.62 1.22 19.73
CA GLU A 283 -14.68 0.44 20.95
C GLU A 283 -13.27 0.01 21.43
N ALA A 284 -12.43 -0.48 20.53
CA ALA A 284 -11.06 -0.87 20.85
C ALA A 284 -10.21 0.32 21.32
N ILE A 285 -10.29 1.47 20.63
CA ILE A 285 -9.61 2.69 21.03
C ILE A 285 -10.14 3.18 22.37
N ALA A 286 -11.46 3.20 22.56
CA ALA A 286 -12.06 3.66 23.79
C ALA A 286 -11.60 2.85 25.01
N LYS A 287 -11.48 1.52 24.88
CA LYS A 287 -10.88 0.66 25.91
C LYS A 287 -9.44 1.08 26.25
N ALA A 288 -8.61 1.36 25.24
CA ALA A 288 -7.25 1.82 25.47
C ALA A 288 -7.19 3.19 26.16
N LEU A 289 -8.06 4.14 25.78
CA LEU A 289 -8.13 5.46 26.40
C LEU A 289 -8.64 5.40 27.85
N ASP A 290 -9.70 4.62 28.09
CA ASP A 290 -10.28 4.45 29.43
C ASP A 290 -9.31 3.70 30.35
N HIS A 291 -8.62 2.67 29.85
CA HIS A 291 -7.54 1.99 30.59
C HIS A 291 -6.42 2.95 30.93
N ALA A 292 -5.92 3.70 29.93
CA ALA A 292 -4.87 4.68 30.14
C ALA A 292 -5.21 5.71 31.20
N ARG A 293 -6.48 6.12 31.37
CA ARG A 293 -6.92 7.06 32.42
C ARG A 293 -7.00 6.44 33.82
N SER A 294 -7.27 5.14 33.90
CA SER A 294 -7.41 4.41 35.16
C SER A 294 -6.08 4.16 35.87
N LEU A 295 -4.96 4.18 35.13
CA LEU A 295 -3.63 3.89 35.66
C LEU A 295 -3.09 5.01 36.56
N SER A 296 -2.29 4.64 37.56
CA SER A 296 -1.41 5.61 38.23
C SER A 296 -0.32 6.11 37.26
N ASP A 297 0.38 7.20 37.60
CA ASP A 297 1.45 7.72 36.74
C ASP A 297 2.57 6.68 36.55
N THR A 298 2.95 5.96 37.60
CA THR A 298 3.94 4.88 37.51
C THR A 298 3.48 3.75 36.59
N GLN A 299 2.24 3.29 36.73
CA GLN A 299 1.71 2.22 35.86
C GLN A 299 1.58 2.68 34.41
N PHE A 300 1.14 3.93 34.19
CA PHE A 300 1.07 4.50 32.86
C PHE A 300 2.45 4.54 32.20
N GLU A 301 3.49 4.94 32.92
CA GLU A 301 4.85 4.96 32.37
C GLU A 301 5.34 3.56 31.95
N LEU A 302 4.91 2.50 32.65
CA LEU A 302 5.22 1.11 32.29
C LEU A 302 4.40 0.61 31.10
N GLU A 303 3.13 1.02 30.97
CA GLU A 303 2.19 0.46 29.98
C GLU A 303 1.96 1.32 28.73
N LYS A 304 2.36 2.60 28.73
CA LYS A 304 2.02 3.57 27.67
C LYS A 304 2.42 3.12 26.27
N ALA A 305 3.54 2.42 26.13
CA ALA A 305 4.00 1.92 24.83
C ALA A 305 3.07 0.82 24.28
N ALA A 306 2.58 -0.07 25.14
CA ALA A 306 1.62 -1.11 24.77
C ALA A 306 0.25 -0.50 24.44
N LEU A 307 -0.19 0.51 25.19
CA LEU A 307 -1.45 1.20 24.93
C LEU A 307 -1.44 2.01 23.64
N ALA A 308 -0.35 2.72 23.36
CA ALA A 308 -0.19 3.46 22.11
C ALA A 308 -0.20 2.50 20.90
N ARG A 309 0.47 1.35 21.04
CA ARG A 309 0.40 0.25 20.07
C ARG A 309 -1.04 -0.25 19.89
N ALA A 310 -1.79 -0.47 20.96
CA ALA A 310 -3.18 -0.92 20.87
C ALA A 310 -4.10 0.06 20.13
N VAL A 311 -3.93 1.38 20.34
CA VAL A 311 -4.68 2.42 19.60
C VAL A 311 -4.35 2.36 18.11
N ARG A 312 -3.07 2.27 17.76
CA ARG A 312 -2.63 2.18 16.37
C ARG A 312 -3.12 0.91 15.70
N ASP A 313 -2.92 -0.24 16.33
CA ASP A 313 -3.26 -1.55 15.78
C ASP A 313 -4.78 -1.68 15.62
N ALA A 314 -5.58 -1.01 16.46
CA ALA A 314 -7.02 -0.90 16.26
C ALA A 314 -7.39 -0.22 14.93
N LEU A 315 -6.65 0.81 14.51
CA LEU A 315 -6.89 1.56 13.26
C LEU A 315 -6.43 0.79 12.02
N GLN A 316 -5.37 0.00 12.14
CA GLN A 316 -4.85 -0.76 11.01
C GLN A 316 -5.80 -1.93 10.66
N PRO A 317 -5.98 -2.25 9.36
CA PRO A 317 -6.58 -3.53 9.01
C PRO A 317 -5.66 -4.66 9.52
N PRO A 318 -6.22 -5.84 9.86
CA PRO A 318 -5.39 -6.98 10.24
C PRO A 318 -4.38 -7.26 9.12
N ALA A 319 -3.09 -7.34 9.49
CA ALA A 319 -2.05 -7.66 8.53
C ALA A 319 -2.29 -9.07 7.98
N ALA A 320 -2.35 -9.19 6.65
CA ALA A 320 -2.28 -10.50 6.01
C ALA A 320 -0.83 -10.99 6.14
N ASP A 321 -0.63 -12.08 6.88
CA ASP A 321 0.67 -12.76 6.95
C ASP A 321 0.89 -13.51 5.64
N SER A 322 1.58 -12.86 4.70
CA SER A 322 1.87 -13.39 3.37
C SER A 322 3.37 -13.62 3.22
N PRO A 323 3.82 -14.83 2.85
CA PRO A 323 5.23 -15.10 2.59
C PRO A 323 5.78 -14.33 1.38
N HIS A 324 4.90 -13.63 0.65
CA HIS A 324 5.24 -12.85 -0.53
C HIS A 324 5.28 -11.34 -0.26
N LYS A 325 5.02 -10.87 0.96
CA LYS A 325 4.89 -9.44 1.29
C LYS A 325 6.13 -8.63 0.93
N ALA A 326 7.33 -9.11 1.27
CA ALA A 326 8.57 -8.41 0.91
C ALA A 326 8.75 -8.31 -0.62
N ALA A 327 8.49 -9.41 -1.33
CA ALA A 327 8.57 -9.43 -2.80
C ALA A 327 7.54 -8.49 -3.44
N PHE A 328 6.30 -8.48 -2.94
CA PHE A 328 5.22 -7.61 -3.43
C PHE A 328 5.61 -6.12 -3.38
N PHE A 329 6.27 -5.68 -2.31
CA PHE A 329 6.67 -4.28 -2.22
C PHE A 329 7.97 -3.97 -2.96
N LEU A 330 8.96 -4.87 -2.90
CA LEU A 330 10.28 -4.63 -3.48
C LEU A 330 10.33 -4.85 -4.99
N LEU A 331 9.43 -5.65 -5.55
CA LEU A 331 9.43 -6.00 -6.97
C LEU A 331 8.21 -5.46 -7.73
N VAL A 332 7.56 -4.41 -7.21
CA VAL A 332 6.44 -3.76 -7.91
C VAL A 332 6.87 -3.35 -9.33
N PRO A 333 6.03 -3.51 -10.37
CA PRO A 333 6.47 -3.23 -11.73
C PRO A 333 6.97 -1.78 -11.89
N GLY A 334 8.17 -1.63 -12.44
CA GLY A 334 8.89 -0.36 -12.56
C GLY A 334 9.95 -0.13 -11.48
N SER A 335 10.01 -0.97 -10.45
CA SER A 335 11.01 -0.92 -9.37
C SER A 335 12.45 -1.09 -9.85
N SER A 336 12.68 -1.75 -11.00
CA SER A 336 14.02 -1.92 -11.57
C SER A 336 14.75 -0.59 -11.80
N LYS A 337 14.01 0.48 -12.11
CA LYS A 337 14.54 1.84 -12.30
C LYS A 337 14.99 2.46 -10.98
N THR A 338 14.26 2.23 -9.89
CA THR A 338 14.64 2.69 -8.54
C THR A 338 15.97 2.09 -8.13
N TYR A 339 16.15 0.78 -8.31
CA TYR A 339 17.42 0.12 -8.00
C TYR A 339 18.56 0.55 -8.92
N ALA A 340 18.28 0.77 -10.21
CA ALA A 340 19.27 1.31 -11.12
C ALA A 340 19.78 2.67 -10.64
N GLU A 341 18.86 3.54 -10.19
CA GLU A 341 19.24 4.85 -9.66
C GLU A 341 20.05 4.76 -8.36
N LEU A 342 19.65 3.89 -7.44
CA LEU A 342 20.39 3.65 -6.20
C LEU A 342 21.84 3.23 -6.49
N LEU A 343 22.04 2.31 -7.44
CA LEU A 343 23.37 1.85 -7.85
C LEU A 343 24.20 2.98 -8.48
N ARG A 344 23.60 3.79 -9.37
CA ARG A 344 24.29 4.96 -9.96
C ARG A 344 24.76 5.95 -8.91
N LYS A 345 23.96 6.18 -7.85
CA LYS A 345 24.33 7.09 -6.76
C LYS A 345 25.48 6.55 -5.93
N ALA A 346 25.45 5.25 -5.61
CA ALA A 346 26.55 4.59 -4.90
C ALA A 346 27.87 4.71 -5.69
N GLU A 347 27.82 4.49 -7.01
CA GLU A 347 28.99 4.64 -7.90
C GLU A 347 29.56 6.06 -7.94
N ARG A 348 28.70 7.09 -7.88
CA ARG A 348 29.14 8.50 -7.83
C ARG A 348 29.75 8.86 -6.48
N ALA A 349 29.25 8.31 -5.38
CA ALA A 349 29.80 8.56 -4.05
C ALA A 349 31.17 7.89 -3.83
N GLU A 350 31.48 6.84 -4.59
CA GLU A 350 32.77 6.15 -4.59
C GLU A 350 33.83 6.83 -5.48
N GLN A 351 33.45 7.83 -6.30
CA GLN A 351 34.38 8.58 -7.15
C GLN A 351 34.90 9.82 -6.39
N PRO A 352 36.24 9.96 -6.23
CA PRO A 352 36.86 11.01 -5.41
C PRO A 352 36.71 12.43 -5.96
#